data_AF-A0A365Y5B7-F1
#
_entry.id   AF-A0A365Y5B7-F1
#
_cell.length_a   1.000
_cell.length_b   1.000
_cell.length_c   1.000
_cell.angle_alpha   90.00
_cell.angle_beta   90.00
_cell.angle_gamma   90.00
#
_symmetry.space_group_name_H-M   'P 1'
#
loop_
_entity.id
_entity.type
_entity.pdbx_description
1 polymer ?
#
loop_
_entity_poly.entity_id
_entity_poly.type
_entity_poly.pdbx_seq_one_letter_code
_entity_poly.pdbx_strand_id
1 'polypeptide(L)'
;MRKQLCEIRDIEQYLENNQESSDRLVFEAKAVISSELSANIGYQQKIIQLVRWFSRKEKRKQLDDLYLQVMKDEQYRQTFISIFQ
;
A
#
# COMPACT_ATOMS: atom_id res chain seq x y z
N MET A 1 4.75 -10.61 -23.11
CA MET A 1 3.75 -10.65 -22.01
C MET A 1 4.16 -11.53 -20.83
N ARG A 2 4.36 -12.85 -20.97
CA ARG A 2 4.65 -13.72 -19.80
C ARG A 2 5.91 -13.31 -19.00
N LYS A 3 6.98 -12.90 -19.68
CA LYS A 3 8.22 -12.39 -19.05
C LYS A 3 8.00 -11.09 -18.26
N GLN A 4 7.27 -10.14 -18.84
CA GLN A 4 6.97 -8.85 -18.20
C GLN A 4 6.09 -9.01 -16.95
N LEU A 5 5.13 -9.94 -16.99
CA LEU A 5 4.29 -10.25 -15.82
C LEU A 5 5.09 -10.90 -14.69
N CYS A 6 6.07 -11.74 -15.01
CA CYS A 6 7.00 -12.29 -14.01
C CYS A 6 7.85 -11.18 -13.39
N GLU A 7 8.39 -10.27 -14.22
CA GLU A 7 9.24 -9.17 -13.74
C GLU A 7 8.49 -8.20 -12.81
N ILE A 8 7.24 -7.85 -13.14
CA ILE A 8 6.39 -7.01 -12.27
C ILE A 8 6.19 -7.68 -10.92
N ARG A 9 5.86 -8.98 -10.91
CA ARG A 9 5.66 -9.75 -9.67
C ARG A 9 6.94 -9.81 -8.83
N ASP A 10 8.09 -10.01 -9.46
CA ASP A 10 9.38 -10.06 -8.75
C ASP A 10 9.72 -8.70 -8.13
N ILE A 11 9.47 -7.60 -8.85
CA ILE A 11 9.61 -6.23 -8.33
C ILE A 11 8.66 -5.99 -7.15
N GLU A 12 7.40 -6.42 -7.24
CA GLU A 12 6.43 -6.26 -6.16
C GLU A 12 6.85 -7.04 -4.91
N GLN A 13 7.26 -8.29 -5.06
CA GLN A 13 7.77 -9.10 -3.94
C GLN A 13 8.98 -8.46 -3.28
N TYR A 14 9.91 -7.92 -4.08
CA TYR A 14 11.05 -7.16 -3.58
C TYR A 14 10.62 -5.90 -2.79
N LEU A 15 9.71 -5.10 -3.33
CA LEU A 15 9.23 -3.86 -2.71
C LEU A 15 8.41 -4.08 -1.44
N GLU A 16 7.75 -5.23 -1.32
CA GLU A 16 6.96 -5.60 -0.15
C GLU A 16 7.77 -6.31 0.94
N ASN A 17 9.08 -6.53 0.72
CA ASN A 17 9.95 -7.34 1.59
C ASN A 17 9.46 -8.80 1.76
N ASN A 18 8.80 -9.35 0.74
CA ASN A 18 8.21 -10.69 0.76
C ASN A 18 9.13 -11.77 0.15
N GLN A 19 10.43 -11.48 -0.01
CA GLN A 19 11.43 -12.43 -0.53
C GLN A 19 12.32 -12.98 0.58
N GLU A 20 12.85 -14.19 0.37
CA GLU A 20 13.94 -14.72 1.19
C GLU A 20 15.17 -13.81 1.08
N SER A 21 15.93 -13.69 2.18
CA SER A 21 17.05 -12.74 2.27
C SER A 21 18.13 -12.95 1.18
N SER A 22 18.37 -14.20 0.75
CA SER A 22 19.30 -14.54 -0.32
C SER A 22 18.82 -14.07 -1.69
N ASP A 23 17.54 -14.29 -2.00
CA ASP A 23 16.94 -13.90 -3.29
C ASP A 23 16.90 -12.39 -3.44
N ARG A 24 16.65 -11.69 -2.32
CA ARG A 24 16.70 -10.23 -2.26
C ARG A 24 18.07 -9.68 -2.65
N LEU A 25 19.16 -10.23 -2.10
CA LEU A 25 20.52 -9.76 -2.42
C LEU A 25 20.86 -9.97 -3.90
N VAL A 26 20.45 -11.09 -4.47
CA VAL A 26 20.62 -11.38 -5.90
C VAL A 26 19.82 -10.38 -6.75
N PHE A 27 18.60 -10.05 -6.33
CA PHE A 27 17.77 -9.07 -7.01
C PHE A 27 18.35 -7.65 -6.93
N GLU A 28 18.85 -7.24 -5.77
CA GLU A 28 19.54 -5.96 -5.57
C GLU A 28 20.78 -5.85 -6.46
N ALA A 29 21.61 -6.90 -6.53
CA ALA A 29 22.77 -6.93 -7.43
C ALA A 29 22.36 -6.77 -8.91
N LYS A 30 21.28 -7.42 -9.34
CA LYS A 30 20.73 -7.26 -10.71
C LYS A 30 20.24 -5.84 -10.96
N ALA A 31 19.58 -5.22 -9.98
CA ALA A 31 19.07 -3.86 -10.09
C ALA A 31 20.19 -2.81 -10.20
N VAL A 32 21.34 -3.04 -9.54
CA VAL A 32 22.53 -2.17 -9.66
C VAL A 32 23.14 -2.23 -11.06
N ILE A 33 23.14 -3.41 -11.68
CA ILE A 33 23.76 -3.63 -13.00
C ILE A 33 22.83 -3.19 -14.14
N SER A 34 21.52 -3.36 -13.98
CA SER A 34 20.53 -3.06 -15.01
C SER A 34 19.80 -1.74 -14.74
N SER A 35 20.11 -0.71 -15.55
CA SER A 35 19.42 0.58 -15.49
C SER A 35 17.92 0.47 -15.82
N GLU A 36 17.54 -0.47 -16.69
CA GLU A 36 16.15 -0.74 -17.04
C GLU A 36 15.38 -1.29 -15.84
N LEU A 37 15.95 -2.30 -15.16
CA LEU A 37 15.33 -2.87 -13.96
C LEU A 37 15.22 -1.83 -12.85
N SER A 38 16.25 -1.01 -12.64
CA SER A 38 16.20 0.10 -11.68
C SER A 38 15.08 1.10 -12.00
N ALA A 39 14.89 1.45 -13.27
CA ALA A 39 13.81 2.34 -13.67
C ALA A 39 12.43 1.69 -13.42
N ASN A 40 12.27 0.41 -13.79
CA ASN A 40 11.04 -0.35 -13.57
C ASN A 40 10.68 -0.44 -12.08
N ILE A 41 11.66 -0.68 -11.21
CA ILE A 41 11.48 -0.63 -9.75
C ILE A 41 10.97 0.75 -9.32
N GLY A 42 11.58 1.83 -9.80
CA GLY A 42 11.16 3.20 -9.52
C GLY A 42 9.71 3.48 -9.95
N TYR A 43 9.31 3.03 -11.14
CA TYR A 43 7.94 3.16 -11.62
C TYR A 43 6.96 2.37 -10.76
N GLN A 44 7.28 1.11 -10.44
CA GLN A 44 6.40 0.27 -9.62
C GLN A 44 6.23 0.83 -8.21
N GLN A 45 7.29 1.40 -7.61
CA GLN A 45 7.20 2.13 -6.34
C GLN A 45 6.19 3.28 -6.41
N LYS A 46 6.21 4.07 -7.48
CA LYS A 46 5.28 5.19 -7.67
C LYS A 46 3.85 4.71 -7.86
N ILE A 47 3.65 3.64 -8.62
CA ILE A 47 2.34 3.01 -8.83
C ILE A 47 1.77 2.55 -7.48
N ILE A 48 2.54 1.78 -6.70
CA ILE A 48 2.13 1.30 -5.37
C ILE A 48 1.79 2.48 -4.44
N GLN A 49 2.60 3.55 -4.46
CA GLN A 49 2.33 4.76 -3.67
C GLN A 49 0.99 5.41 -4.03
N LEU A 50 0.71 5.55 -5.34
CA LEU A 50 -0.55 6.11 -5.83
C LEU A 50 -1.74 5.25 -5.42
N VAL A 51 -1.67 3.93 -5.67
CA VAL A 51 -2.72 2.98 -5.28
C VAL A 51 -3.01 3.09 -3.79
N ARG A 52 -1.97 3.02 -2.94
CA ARG A 52 -2.11 3.14 -1.49
C ARG A 52 -2.72 4.49 -1.07
N TRP A 53 -2.34 5.57 -1.74
CA TRP A 53 -2.90 6.89 -1.43
C TRP A 53 -4.40 6.97 -1.75
N PHE A 54 -4.82 6.52 -2.93
CA PHE A 54 -6.22 6.48 -3.31
C PHE A 54 -7.04 5.55 -2.41
N SER A 55 -6.54 4.35 -2.11
CA SER A 55 -7.22 3.42 -1.20
C SER A 55 -7.38 4.01 0.21
N ARG A 56 -6.38 4.75 0.71
CA ARG A 56 -6.50 5.45 2.01
C ARG A 56 -7.55 6.55 1.96
N LYS A 57 -7.63 7.31 0.87
CA LYS A 57 -8.65 8.35 0.68
C LYS A 57 -10.05 7.76 0.69
N GLU A 58 -10.25 6.64 0.01
CA GLU A 58 -11.52 5.91 -0.01
C GLU A 58 -11.90 5.37 1.37
N LYS A 59 -10.97 4.69 2.06
CA LYS A 59 -11.20 4.21 3.43
C LYS A 59 -11.53 5.35 4.40
N ARG A 60 -10.88 6.50 4.25
CA ARG A 60 -11.19 7.68 5.09
C ARG A 60 -12.63 8.14 4.89
N LYS A 61 -13.07 8.23 3.63
CA LYS A 61 -14.47 8.57 3.32
C LYS A 61 -15.45 7.57 3.95
N GLN A 62 -15.17 6.27 3.85
CA GLN A 62 -16.00 5.23 4.47
C GLN A 62 -16.06 5.37 5.99
N LEU A 63 -14.95 5.74 6.64
CA LEU A 63 -14.91 6.00 8.09
C LEU A 63 -15.70 7.24 8.46
N ASP A 64 -15.58 8.33 7.69
CA ASP A 64 -16.33 9.57 7.94
C ASP A 64 -17.84 9.32 7.79
N ASP A 65 -18.24 8.57 6.76
CA ASP A 65 -19.64 8.18 6.54
C ASP A 65 -20.17 7.30 7.68
N LEU A 66 -19.39 6.31 8.12
CA LEU A 66 -19.74 5.45 9.27
C LEU A 66 -19.87 6.28 10.56
N TYR A 67 -18.91 7.17 10.83
CA TYR A 67 -18.96 8.05 11.98
C TYR A 67 -20.25 8.88 12.00
N LEU A 68 -20.61 9.51 10.87
CA LEU A 68 -21.83 10.29 10.74
C LEU A 68 -23.10 9.45 10.90
N GLN A 69 -23.08 8.17 10.50
CA GLN A 69 -24.21 7.26 10.71
C GLN A 69 -24.37 6.89 12.18
N VAL A 70 -23.29 6.47 12.84
CA VAL A 70 -23.34 6.01 14.23
C VAL A 70 -23.64 7.18 15.19
N MET A 71 -23.14 8.39 14.90
CA MET A 71 -23.45 9.59 15.69
C MET A 71 -24.92 10.05 15.63
N LYS A 72 -25.76 9.46 14.76
CA LYS A 72 -27.21 9.73 14.79
C LYS A 72 -27.89 9.06 15.98
N ASP A 73 -27.33 7.97 16.48
CA ASP A 73 -27.82 7.29 17.67
C ASP A 73 -27.45 8.10 18.92
N GLU A 74 -28.48 8.54 19.65
CA GLU A 74 -28.31 9.35 20.85
C GLU A 74 -27.56 8.61 21.96
N GLN A 75 -27.81 7.31 22.15
CA GLN A 75 -27.13 6.54 23.20
C GLN A 75 -25.64 6.41 22.90
N TYR A 76 -25.30 6.14 21.63
CA TYR A 76 -23.90 6.09 21.20
C TYR A 76 -23.23 7.45 21.33
N ARG A 77 -23.89 8.53 20.90
CA ARG A 77 -23.37 9.90 20.98
C ARG A 77 -23.02 10.29 22.42
N GLN A 78 -23.92 10.02 23.38
CA GLN A 78 -23.69 10.31 24.80
C GLN A 78 -22.52 9.49 25.37
N THR A 79 -22.46 8.20 25.03
CA THR A 79 -21.35 7.31 25.41
C THR A 79 -20.01 7.76 24.83
N PHE A 80 -20.01 8.29 23.60
CA PHE A 80 -18.80 8.81 22.97
C PHE A 80 -18.33 10.11 23.62
N ILE A 81 -19.25 11.05 23.89
CA ILE A 81 -18.92 12.32 24.54
C ILE A 81 -18.33 12.11 25.94
N SER A 82 -18.82 11.12 26.69
CA SER A 82 -18.31 10.83 28.04
C SER A 82 -16.86 10.34 28.08
N ILE A 83 -16.28 9.90 26.95
CA ILE A 83 -14.85 9.54 26.86
C ILE A 83 -13.95 10.77 26.95
N PHE A 84 -14.46 11.96 26.60
CA PHE A 84 -13.70 13.21 26.53
C PHE A 84 -14.03 14.18 27.68
N GLN A 85 -14.84 13.76 28.66
CA GLN A 85 -15.13 14.50 29.89
C GLN A 85 -14.24 14.00 31.04
#